data_AF-A0AAI8MEM9-F1
#
_entry.id   AF-A0AAI8MEM9-F1
#
_cell.length_a   1.000
_cell.length_b   1.000
_cell.length_c   1.000
_cell.angle_alpha   90.00
_cell.angle_beta   90.00
_cell.angle_gamma   90.00
#
_symmetry.space_group_name_H-M   'P 1'
#
loop_
_entity.id
_entity.type
_entity.pdbx_description
1 polymer ?
#
loop_
_entity_poly.entity_id
_entity_poly.type
_entity_poly.pdbx_seq_one_letter_code
_entity_poly.pdbx_strand_id
1 'polypeptide(L)' 'MRLLKVQPLERRARGGWRFGTKRISDALVDSLIASGRAEIRGGRLHHVEAA' A
#
# COMPACT_ATOMS: atom_id res chain seq x y z
N MET A 1 6.72 9.09 -12.67
CA MET A 1 5.90 7.96 -12.17
C MET A 1 4.56 8.48 -11.63
N ARG A 2 3.61 8.84 -12.50
CA ARG A 2 2.32 9.42 -12.08
C ARG A 2 1.19 8.38 -11.84
N LEU A 3 1.47 7.09 -12.06
CA LEU A 3 0.53 5.99 -11.79
C LEU A 3 0.39 5.68 -10.28
N LEU A 4 1.33 6.15 -9.46
CA LEU A 4 1.35 6.06 -7.99
C LEU A 4 0.56 7.18 -7.32
N LYS A 5 -0.30 7.91 -8.06
CA LYS A 5 -1.22 8.88 -7.46
C LYS A 5 -2.33 8.09 -6.74
N VAL A 6 -1.90 7.55 -5.61
CA VAL A 6 -2.57 6.90 -4.48
C VAL A 6 -3.98 6.42 -4.74
N GLN A 7 -4.12 5.20 -5.25
CA GLN A 7 -5.29 4.38 -4.91
C GLN A 7 -4.88 3.35 -3.84
N PRO A 8 -5.79 2.97 -2.92
CA PRO A 8 -5.44 2.06 -1.83
C PRO A 8 -4.93 0.72 -2.36
N LEU A 9 -3.80 0.25 -1.84
CA LEU A 9 -3.30 -1.10 -2.14
C LEU A 9 -4.14 -2.12 -1.39
N GLU A 10 -4.40 -3.28 -1.97
CA GLU A 10 -5.25 -4.31 -1.35
C GLU A 10 -4.44 -5.53 -0.93
N ARG A 11 -4.81 -6.13 0.21
CA ARG A 11 -4.32 -7.45 0.63
C ARG A 11 -4.98 -8.55 -0.21
N ARG A 12 -4.21 -9.51 -0.72
CA ARG A 12 -4.78 -10.70 -1.38
C ARG A 12 -5.25 -11.74 -0.37
N ALA A 13 -6.25 -12.54 -0.76
CA ALA A 13 -6.72 -13.68 0.03
C ALA A 13 -5.63 -14.71 0.37
N ARG A 14 -4.63 -14.88 -0.51
CA ARG A 14 -3.49 -15.81 -0.32
C ARG A 14 -2.21 -15.12 0.19
N GLY A 15 -2.34 -13.90 0.74
CA GLY A 15 -1.20 -13.10 1.21
C GLY A 15 -0.55 -12.23 0.14
N GLY A 16 0.23 -11.25 0.60
CA GLY A 16 0.88 -10.23 -0.23
C GLY A 16 -0.04 -9.07 -0.66
N TRP A 17 0.59 -8.01 -1.19
CA TRP A 17 -0.09 -6.78 -1.61
C TRP A 17 -0.23 -6.65 -3.13
N ARG A 18 -1.27 -5.94 -3.57
CA ARG A 18 -1.47 -5.61 -4.98
C ARG A 18 -1.98 -4.18 -5.20
N PHE A 19 -1.61 -3.64 -6.36
CA PHE A 19 -2.25 -2.48 -6.97
C PHE A 19 -3.02 -2.95 -8.20
N GLY A 20 -4.35 -2.87 -8.16
CA GLY A 20 -5.17 -3.47 -9.22
C GLY A 20 -4.79 -4.95 -9.42
N THR A 21 -4.23 -5.29 -10.59
CA THR A 21 -3.76 -6.64 -10.92
C THR A 21 -2.25 -6.88 -10.71
N LYS A 22 -1.46 -5.84 -10.39
CA LYS A 22 0.00 -5.94 -10.22
C LYS A 22 0.38 -6.26 -8.77
N ARG A 23 1.21 -7.28 -8.56
CA ARG A 23 1.78 -7.60 -7.24
C ARG A 23 2.84 -6.57 -6.84
N ILE A 24 2.84 -6.19 -5.57
CA ILE A 24 3.86 -5.35 -4.94
C ILE A 24 4.52 -6.16 -3.82
N SER A 25 5.79 -5.85 -3.53
CA SER A 25 6.53 -6.50 -2.44
C SER A 25 6.04 -6.05 -1.08
N ASP A 26 6.05 -6.98 -0.12
CA ASP A 26 5.66 -6.69 1.27
C ASP A 26 6.67 -5.73 1.93
N ALA A 27 7.95 -5.87 1.61
CA ALA A 27 9.01 -4.97 2.09
C ALA A 27 8.79 -3.49 1.73
N LEU A 28 8.20 -3.19 0.56
CA LEU A 28 7.86 -1.81 0.21
C LEU A 28 6.74 -1.28 1.11
N VAL A 29 5.73 -2.11 1.38
CA VAL A 29 4.62 -1.72 2.26
C VAL A 29 5.11 -1.50 3.69
N ASP A 30 5.97 -2.38 4.19
CA ASP A 30 6.56 -2.23 5.52
C ASP A 30 7.35 -0.92 5.63
N SER A 31 8.13 -0.56 4.62
CA SER A 31 8.87 0.72 4.56
C SER A 31 7.94 1.94 4.56
N LEU A 32 6.81 1.89 3.85
CA LEU A 32 5.83 2.98 3.82
C LEU A 32 5.13 3.18 5.17
N ILE A 33 4.80 2.08 5.86
CA ILE A 33 4.22 2.13 7.20
C ILE A 33 5.25 2.64 8.21
N ALA A 34 6.48 2.11 8.18
CA ALA A 34 7.55 2.52 9.07
C ALA A 34 7.92 4.01 8.93
N SER A 35 7.80 4.57 7.71
CA SER A 35 8.03 6.00 7.45
C SER A 35 6.82 6.89 7.77
N GLY A 36 5.71 6.33 8.28
CA GLY A 36 4.49 7.07 8.60
C GLY A 36 3.72 7.59 7.37
N ARG A 37 4.10 7.15 6.17
CA ARG A 37 3.48 7.60 4.90
C ARG A 37 2.28 6.75 4.51
N ALA A 38 2.01 5.67 5.23
CA ALA A 38 0.88 4.79 4.97
C ALA A 38 0.40 4.05 6.22
N GLU A 39 -0.85 3.60 6.19
CA GLU A 39 -1.48 2.81 7.24
C GLU A 39 -2.45 1.78 6.66
N ILE A 40 -2.78 0.74 7.44
CA ILE A 40 -3.71 -0.31 7.01
C ILE A 40 -5.10 -0.04 7.60
N ARG A 41 -6.13 0.10 6.75
CA ARG A 41 -7.54 0.20 7.13
C ARG A 41 -8.35 -0.85 6.38
N GLY A 42 -9.07 -1.73 7.09
CA GLY A 42 -9.95 -2.73 6.47
C GLY A 42 -9.27 -3.64 5.43
N GLY A 43 -8.00 -4.01 5.66
CA GLY A 43 -7.22 -4.83 4.72
C GLY A 43 -6.71 -4.09 3.48
N ARG A 44 -6.85 -2.76 3.44
CA ARG A 44 -6.32 -1.88 2.41
C ARG A 44 -5.25 -0.96 2.99
N LEU A 45 -4.21 -0.65 2.22
CA LEU A 45 -3.19 0.32 2.59
C LEU A 45 -3.62 1.70 2.08
N HIS A 46 -3.71 2.67 2.98
CA HIS A 46 -4.05 4.06 2.70
C HIS A 46 -2.82 4.92 2.86
N HIS A 47 -2.64 5.91 1.98
CA HIS A 47 -1.63 6.93 2.17
C HIS A 47 -2.04 7.87 3.30
N VAL A 48 -1.07 8.24 4.12
CA VAL A 48 -1.19 9.34 5.06
C VAL A 48 -0.51 10.53 4.39
N GLU A 49 -1.31 11.53 4.01
CA GLU A 49 -0.78 12.77 3.46
C GLU A 49 0.07 13.42 4.55
N ALA A 50 1.36 13.65 4.28
CA ALA A 50 2.21 14.37 5.21
C ALA A 50 1.71 15.82 5.25
N ALA A 51 1.33 16.27 6.45
CA ALA A 51 0.95 17.66 6.71
C ALA A 51 2.08 18.65 6.36
#